data_AF-A0AAD5GWG7-F1
#
_entry.id   AF-A0AAD5GWG7-F1
#
_cell.length_a   1.000
_cell.length_b   1.000
_cell.length_c   1.000
_cell.angle_alpha   90.00
_cell.angle_beta   90.00
_cell.angle_gamma   90.00
#
_symmetry.space_group_name_H-M   'P 1'
#
loop_
_entity.id
_entity.type
_entity.pdbx_description
1 polymer ?
#
loop_
_entity_poly.entity_id
_entity_poly.type
_entity_poly.pdbx_seq_one_letter_code
_entity_poly.pdbx_strand_id
1 'polypeptide(L)'
;MMAMACKDGKGAIMDNGKYVRYTPEQVEALERLYHECPKPSSLRRQQLIRECPILSNIEPKQIKVWFQNRRCREKQRKEASRLQTVNRKLSAMNKLLMEENDRLQKQVSHLVYENGYFRQHTQNTALSTKDTSCESAVTNGQHRLTPQHPPRDASPAGLLSIAEETLAEFLSKATGTAIEWVQMPGMKPGPDSIGIVAI
;
A
#
# COMPACT_ATOMS: atom_id res chain seq x y z
N MET A 1 15.77 -21.77 5.08
CA MET A 1 16.94 -20.92 4.76
C MET A 1 17.64 -21.54 3.56
N MET A 2 17.60 -20.91 2.38
CA MET A 2 18.42 -21.32 1.24
C MET A 2 19.63 -20.40 1.17
N ALA A 3 20.81 -20.97 1.39
CA ALA A 3 22.08 -20.28 1.24
C ALA A 3 22.40 -20.10 -0.25
N MET A 4 22.62 -18.86 -0.68
CA MET A 4 23.15 -18.57 -2.01
C MET A 4 24.67 -18.79 -2.00
N ALA A 5 25.12 -19.81 -2.72
CA ALA A 5 26.53 -19.98 -3.06
C ALA A 5 26.89 -19.02 -4.22
N CYS A 6 27.62 -17.95 -3.93
CA CYS A 6 28.24 -17.12 -4.96
C CYS A 6 29.47 -17.85 -5.50
N LYS A 7 29.39 -18.26 -6.77
CA LYS A 7 30.44 -18.98 -7.49
C LYS A 7 31.39 -17.97 -8.12
N ASP A 8 32.67 -18.01 -7.70
CA ASP A 8 33.76 -17.27 -8.34
C ASP A 8 33.92 -17.71 -9.80
N GLY A 9 33.97 -16.71 -10.70
CA GLY A 9 34.00 -16.90 -12.15
C GLY A 9 34.75 -15.78 -12.85
N LYS A 10 36.08 -15.92 -12.85
CA LYS A 10 37.10 -15.44 -13.81
C LYS A 10 36.68 -14.38 -14.85
N GLY A 11 37.31 -13.22 -14.74
CA GLY A 11 37.96 -12.46 -15.83
C GLY A 11 37.26 -12.42 -17.19
N ALA A 12 36.24 -11.57 -17.31
CA ALA A 12 35.86 -11.04 -18.61
C ALA A 12 36.67 -9.76 -18.88
N ILE A 13 37.56 -9.86 -19.86
CA ILE A 13 38.29 -8.75 -20.47
C ILE A 13 37.25 -7.73 -20.96
N MET A 14 37.08 -6.64 -20.20
CA MET A 14 36.17 -5.56 -20.56
C MET A 14 36.83 -4.73 -21.67
N ASP A 15 36.06 -4.39 -22.70
CA ASP A 15 36.34 -3.33 -23.67
C ASP A 15 36.67 -2.03 -22.91
N ASN A 16 37.97 -1.82 -22.64
CA ASN A 16 38.49 -0.98 -21.56
C ASN A 16 38.57 0.52 -21.93
N GLY A 17 37.97 0.92 -23.06
CA GLY A 17 38.05 2.30 -23.57
C GLY A 17 36.90 3.22 -23.16
N LYS A 18 35.82 2.68 -22.58
CA LYS A 18 34.58 3.45 -22.32
C LYS A 18 34.36 3.81 -20.85
N TYR A 19 35.00 3.10 -19.93
CA TYR A 19 34.80 3.27 -18.49
C TYR A 19 36.12 3.53 -17.78
N VAL A 20 36.25 4.72 -17.19
CA VAL A 20 37.39 5.03 -16.33
C VAL A 20 37.18 4.44 -14.94
N ARG A 21 38.14 3.63 -14.53
CA ARG A 21 38.23 3.06 -13.19
C ARG A 21 39.18 3.93 -12.36
N TYR A 22 38.64 4.64 -11.38
CA TYR A 22 39.44 5.42 -10.44
C TYR A 22 40.16 4.51 -9.44
N THR A 23 41.37 4.90 -9.04
CA THR A 23 42.06 4.23 -7.91
C THR A 23 41.37 4.58 -6.58
N PRO A 24 41.53 3.78 -5.52
CA PRO A 24 40.97 4.08 -4.20
C PRO A 24 41.35 5.48 -3.69
N GLU A 25 42.60 5.89 -3.91
CA GLU A 25 43.14 7.17 -3.47
C GLU A 25 42.54 8.34 -4.27
N GLN A 26 42.30 8.14 -5.57
CA GLN A 26 41.57 9.10 -6.40
C GLN A 26 40.12 9.27 -5.92
N VAL A 27 39.45 8.16 -5.60
CA VAL A 27 38.08 8.20 -5.04
C VAL A 27 38.07 8.93 -3.71
N GLU A 28 39.01 8.65 -2.82
CA GLU A 28 39.11 9.31 -1.51
C GLU A 28 39.35 10.83 -1.66
N ALA A 29 40.21 11.23 -2.59
CA ALA A 29 40.45 12.64 -2.88
C ALA A 29 39.18 13.33 -3.41
N LEU A 30 38.46 12.69 -4.33
CA LEU A 30 37.19 13.21 -4.86
C LEU A 30 36.10 13.27 -3.78
N GLU A 31 36.05 12.29 -2.87
CA GLU A 31 35.14 12.30 -1.73
C GLU A 31 35.46 13.45 -0.76
N ARG A 32 36.73 13.70 -0.41
CA ARG A 32 37.10 14.88 0.40
C ARG A 32 36.63 16.18 -0.23
N LEU A 33 36.92 16.37 -1.52
CA LEU A 33 36.46 17.55 -2.28
C LEU A 33 34.94 17.67 -2.36
N TYR A 34 34.22 16.54 -2.37
CA TYR A 34 32.77 16.51 -2.34
C TYR A 34 32.19 17.08 -1.03
N HIS A 35 32.83 16.79 0.11
CA HIS A 35 32.39 17.33 1.41
C HIS A 35 32.56 18.85 1.48
N GLU A 36 33.59 19.40 0.83
CA GLU A 36 33.81 20.85 0.76
C GLU A 36 32.87 21.55 -0.23
N CYS A 37 32.76 21.02 -1.46
CA CYS A 37 31.95 21.61 -2.51
C CYS A 37 31.31 20.54 -3.42
N PRO A 38 30.06 20.14 -3.17
CA PRO A 38 29.36 19.10 -3.96
C PRO A 38 29.06 19.48 -5.42
N LYS A 39 29.20 20.75 -5.80
CA LYS A 39 28.88 21.29 -7.13
C LYS A 39 30.01 22.23 -7.61
N PRO A 40 31.22 21.70 -7.86
CA PRO A 40 32.35 22.53 -8.24
C PRO A 40 32.10 23.20 -9.61
N SER A 41 32.45 24.48 -9.72
CA SER A 41 32.40 25.24 -10.98
C SER A 41 33.39 24.69 -12.02
N SER A 42 33.30 25.12 -13.28
CA SER A 42 34.25 24.69 -14.31
C SER A 42 35.70 25.12 -13.99
N LEU A 43 35.86 26.35 -13.53
CA LEU A 43 37.15 26.88 -13.08
C LEU A 43 37.71 26.07 -11.90
N ARG A 44 36.87 25.75 -10.91
CA ARG A 44 37.29 24.94 -9.76
C ARG A 44 37.73 23.55 -10.21
N ARG A 45 37.02 22.89 -11.13
CA ARG A 45 37.44 21.58 -11.68
C ARG A 45 38.81 21.63 -12.36
N GLN A 46 39.11 22.70 -13.11
CA GLN A 46 40.43 22.89 -13.73
C GLN A 46 41.53 23.11 -12.69
N GLN A 47 41.24 23.91 -11.64
CA GLN A 47 42.16 24.11 -10.52
C GLN A 47 42.49 22.80 -9.80
N LEU A 48 41.48 21.97 -9.51
CA LEU A 48 41.66 20.69 -8.80
C LEU A 48 42.63 19.74 -9.52
N ILE A 49 42.63 19.71 -10.85
CA ILE A 49 43.57 18.89 -11.63
C ILE A 49 45.02 19.38 -11.47
N ARG A 50 45.21 20.70 -11.34
CA ARG A 50 46.53 21.32 -11.13
C ARG A 50 47.02 21.23 -9.69
N GLU A 51 46.10 21.40 -8.73
CA GLU A 51 46.38 21.45 -7.29
C GLU A 51 46.46 20.05 -6.65
N CYS A 52 45.83 19.03 -7.25
CA CYS A 52 45.83 17.66 -6.74
C CYS A 52 46.56 16.74 -7.72
N PRO A 53 47.87 16.46 -7.51
CA PRO A 53 48.67 15.61 -8.41
C PRO A 53 48.04 14.24 -8.66
N ILE A 54 47.33 13.69 -7.69
CA ILE A 54 46.65 12.39 -7.81
C ILE A 54 45.48 12.39 -8.81
N LEU A 55 44.93 13.58 -9.10
CA LEU A 55 43.86 13.79 -10.08
C LEU A 55 44.38 14.35 -11.41
N SER A 56 45.70 14.55 -11.56
CA SER A 56 46.32 15.18 -12.74
C SER A 56 46.00 14.45 -14.06
N ASN A 57 45.81 13.14 -14.01
CA ASN A 57 45.46 12.29 -15.16
C ASN A 57 43.95 12.13 -15.39
N ILE A 58 43.10 12.90 -14.69
CA ILE A 58 41.65 12.84 -14.82
C ILE A 58 41.17 14.07 -15.59
N GLU A 59 40.36 13.85 -16.63
CA GLU A 59 39.83 14.95 -17.43
C GLU A 59 38.78 15.78 -16.64
N PRO A 60 38.66 17.10 -16.89
CA PRO A 60 37.63 17.93 -16.24
C PRO A 60 36.20 17.41 -16.44
N LYS A 61 35.93 16.76 -17.58
CA LYS A 61 34.63 16.13 -17.88
C LYS A 61 34.36 14.93 -16.98
N GLN A 62 35.37 14.12 -16.69
CA GLN A 62 35.27 12.98 -15.80
C GLN A 62 34.98 13.41 -14.37
N ILE A 63 35.65 14.47 -13.89
CA ILE A 63 35.34 15.09 -12.59
C ILE A 63 33.87 15.55 -12.55
N LYS A 64 33.39 16.25 -13.59
CA LYS A 64 31.98 16.68 -13.67
C LYS A 64 31.02 15.50 -13.54
N VAL A 65 31.26 14.41 -14.28
CA VAL A 65 30.43 13.20 -14.26
C VAL A 65 30.52 12.50 -12.90
N TRP A 66 31.70 12.42 -12.29
CA TRP A 66 31.88 11.83 -10.97
C TRP A 66 31.03 12.55 -9.92
N PHE A 67 31.07 13.89 -9.87
CA PHE A 67 30.27 14.68 -8.93
C PHE A 67 28.76 14.58 -9.22
N GLN A 68 28.35 14.45 -10.49
CA GLN A 68 26.95 14.20 -10.84
C GLN A 68 26.48 12.83 -10.35
N ASN A 69 27.26 11.78 -10.62
CA ASN A 69 26.97 10.42 -10.19
C ASN A 69 26.98 10.30 -8.66
N ARG A 70 27.91 10.98 -7.99
CA ARG A 70 28.01 10.98 -6.53
C ARG A 70 26.77 11.57 -5.87
N ARG A 71 26.25 12.69 -6.39
CA ARG A 71 24.98 13.29 -5.94
C ARG A 71 23.80 12.37 -6.21
N CYS A 72 23.75 11.76 -7.40
CA CYS A 72 22.69 10.83 -7.77
C CYS A 72 22.65 9.62 -6.83
N ARG A 73 23.81 8.98 -6.59
CA ARG A 73 23.95 7.84 -5.66
C ARG A 73 23.57 8.22 -4.23
N GLU A 74 23.93 9.42 -3.78
CA GLU A 74 23.54 9.88 -2.44
C GLU A 74 22.03 10.07 -2.31
N LYS A 75 21.41 10.72 -3.30
CA LYS A 75 19.95 10.86 -3.36
C LYS A 75 19.27 9.50 -3.34
N GLN A 76 19.76 8.56 -4.16
CA GLN A 76 19.25 7.19 -4.21
C GLN A 76 19.40 6.46 -2.87
N ARG A 77 20.56 6.59 -2.19
CA ARG A 77 20.77 5.98 -0.85
C ARG A 77 19.81 6.53 0.19
N LYS A 78 19.61 7.86 0.23
CA LYS A 78 18.65 8.49 1.15
C LYS A 78 17.23 8.01 0.90
N GLU A 79 16.84 7.94 -0.38
CA GLU A 79 15.52 7.46 -0.78
C GLU A 79 15.30 5.98 -0.44
N ALA A 80 16.29 5.12 -0.72
CA ALA A 80 16.22 3.71 -0.35
C ALA A 80 16.07 3.52 1.17
N SER A 81 16.81 4.29 1.97
CA SER A 81 16.70 4.27 3.44
C SER A 81 15.32 4.73 3.92
N ARG A 82 14.75 5.76 3.27
CA ARG A 82 13.41 6.25 3.57
C ARG A 82 12.35 5.18 3.27
N LEU A 83 12.42 4.56 2.09
CA LEU A 83 11.52 3.49 1.69
C LEU A 83 11.63 2.27 2.61
N GLN A 84 12.85 1.87 2.99
CA GLN A 84 13.06 0.78 3.94
C GLN A 84 12.39 1.06 5.29
N THR A 85 12.48 2.31 5.77
CA THR A 85 11.84 2.73 7.03
C THR A 85 10.32 2.63 6.95
N VAL A 86 9.72 3.13 5.86
CA VAL A 86 8.26 3.06 5.65
C VAL A 86 7.81 1.61 5.50
N ASN A 87 8.56 0.78 4.76
CA ASN A 87 8.23 -0.62 4.56
C ASN A 87 8.24 -1.42 5.87
N ARG A 88 9.21 -1.16 6.76
CA ARG A 88 9.23 -1.75 8.11
C ARG A 88 7.99 -1.39 8.93
N LYS A 89 7.58 -0.12 8.90
CA LYS A 89 6.35 0.34 9.59
C LYS A 89 5.11 -0.34 9.02
N LEU A 90 4.97 -0.37 7.69
CA LEU A 90 3.85 -1.02 7.02
C LEU A 90 3.79 -2.52 7.33
N SER A 91 4.93 -3.20 7.34
CA SER A 91 5.01 -4.63 7.69
C SER A 91 4.58 -4.88 9.14
N ALA A 92 4.99 -4.03 10.08
CA ALA A 92 4.56 -4.12 11.48
C ALA A 92 3.05 -3.88 11.63
N MET A 93 2.51 -2.87 10.95
CA MET A 93 1.07 -2.60 10.96
C MET A 93 0.25 -3.74 10.33
N ASN A 94 0.72 -4.28 9.20
CA ASN A 94 0.06 -5.40 8.53
C ASN A 94 0.01 -6.63 9.45
N LYS A 95 1.10 -6.92 10.18
CA LYS A 95 1.14 -7.98 11.17
C LYS A 95 0.08 -7.81 12.25
N LEU A 96 -0.03 -6.62 12.85
CA LEU A 96 -1.05 -6.34 13.87
C LEU A 96 -2.48 -6.48 13.32
N LEU A 97 -2.71 -6.04 12.08
CA LEU A 97 -4.01 -6.18 11.43
C LEU A 97 -4.37 -7.65 11.19
N MET A 98 -3.41 -8.49 10.78
CA MET A 98 -3.62 -9.92 10.62
C MET A 98 -3.94 -10.61 11.96
N GLU A 99 -3.22 -10.25 13.03
CA GLU A 99 -3.47 -10.77 14.38
C GLU A 99 -4.88 -10.40 14.87
N GLU A 100 -5.30 -9.15 14.64
CA GLU A 100 -6.64 -8.71 15.03
C GLU A 100 -7.73 -9.37 14.17
N ASN A 101 -7.48 -9.57 12.88
CA ASN A 101 -8.42 -10.28 12.01
C ASN A 101 -8.62 -11.73 12.47
N ASP A 102 -7.54 -12.44 12.80
CA ASP A 102 -7.61 -13.80 13.36
C ASP A 102 -8.37 -13.84 14.69
N ARG A 103 -8.13 -12.85 15.57
CA ARG A 103 -8.86 -12.73 16.84
C ARG A 103 -10.35 -12.54 16.63
N LEU A 104 -10.74 -11.63 15.72
CA LEU A 104 -12.14 -11.38 15.39
C LEU A 104 -12.80 -12.60 14.72
N GLN A 105 -12.08 -13.27 13.81
CA GLN A 105 -12.58 -14.49 13.16
C GLN A 105 -12.88 -15.60 14.19
N LYS A 106 -12.02 -15.75 15.20
CA LYS A 106 -12.25 -16.68 16.34
C LYS A 106 -13.47 -16.28 17.16
N GLN A 107 -13.62 -15.00 17.47
CA GLN A 107 -14.77 -14.49 18.23
C GLN A 107 -16.09 -14.70 17.46
N VAL A 108 -16.12 -14.41 16.17
CA VAL A 108 -17.29 -14.66 15.30
C VAL A 108 -17.62 -16.16 15.29
N SER A 109 -16.61 -17.02 15.11
CA SER A 109 -16.81 -18.47 15.09
C SER A 109 -17.40 -18.99 16.42
N HIS A 110 -16.92 -18.47 17.55
CA HIS A 110 -17.46 -18.79 18.88
C HIS A 110 -18.92 -18.37 19.02
N LEU A 111 -19.24 -17.11 18.68
CA LEU A 111 -20.60 -16.59 18.77
C LEU A 111 -21.56 -17.34 17.83
N VAL A 112 -21.13 -17.70 16.63
CA VAL A 112 -21.94 -18.51 15.69
C VAL A 112 -22.22 -19.89 16.28
N TYR A 113 -21.22 -20.52 16.88
CA TYR A 113 -21.38 -21.81 17.56
C TYR A 113 -22.36 -21.73 18.74
N GLU A 114 -22.18 -20.77 19.65
CA GLU A 114 -23.07 -20.57 20.80
C GLU A 114 -24.51 -20.27 20.36
N ASN A 115 -24.70 -19.39 19.37
CA ASN A 115 -26.03 -19.09 18.84
C ASN A 115 -26.71 -20.33 18.25
N GLY A 116 -25.96 -21.17 17.53
CA GLY A 116 -26.46 -22.45 17.04
C GLY A 116 -26.92 -23.36 18.19
N TYR A 117 -26.10 -23.48 19.23
CA TYR A 117 -26.39 -24.26 20.43
C TYR A 117 -27.67 -23.79 21.15
N PHE A 118 -27.81 -22.48 21.38
CA PHE A 118 -29.00 -21.91 22.04
C PHE A 118 -30.27 -22.13 21.21
N ARG A 119 -30.21 -21.94 19.88
CA ARG A 119 -31.36 -22.20 18.99
C ARG A 119 -31.79 -23.66 19.04
N GLN A 120 -30.85 -24.60 19.07
CA GLN A 120 -31.15 -26.03 19.16
C GLN A 120 -31.77 -26.41 20.51
N HIS A 121 -31.25 -25.88 21.62
CA HIS A 121 -31.81 -26.13 22.96
C HIS A 121 -33.24 -25.60 23.07
N THR A 122 -33.48 -24.38 22.58
CA THR A 122 -34.81 -23.75 22.61
C THR A 122 -35.83 -24.55 21.79
N GLN A 123 -35.43 -25.08 20.62
CA GLN A 123 -36.31 -25.91 19.79
C GLN A 123 -36.59 -27.29 20.41
N ASN A 124 -35.58 -27.93 21.02
CA ASN A 124 -35.76 -29.22 21.69
C ASN A 124 -36.68 -29.12 22.93
N THR A 125 -36.57 -28.04 23.71
CA THR A 125 -37.49 -27.79 24.84
C THR A 125 -38.92 -27.56 24.37
N ALA A 126 -39.13 -26.81 23.28
CA ALA A 126 -40.46 -26.57 22.71
C ALA A 126 -41.13 -27.84 22.12
N LEU A 127 -40.34 -28.81 21.63
CA LEU A 127 -40.82 -30.12 21.18
C LEU A 127 -41.14 -31.04 22.36
N SER A 128 -40.36 -31.00 23.45
CA SER A 128 -40.60 -31.79 24.66
C SER A 128 -41.84 -31.34 25.45
N THR A 129 -42.32 -30.10 25.28
CA THR A 129 -43.51 -29.58 25.97
C THR A 129 -44.84 -29.83 25.22
N LYS A 130 -44.82 -30.47 24.03
CA LYS A 130 -46.06 -30.76 23.28
C LYS A 130 -46.86 -31.96 23.77
N ASP A 131 -46.32 -32.75 24.71
CA ASP A 131 -47.03 -33.87 25.35
C ASP A 131 -47.51 -33.58 26.78
N THR A 132 -47.36 -32.36 27.29
CA THR A 132 -48.00 -31.94 28.54
C THR A 132 -48.96 -30.80 28.25
N SER A 133 -50.18 -31.20 27.89
CA SER A 133 -51.43 -30.46 28.08
C SER A 133 -51.32 -29.36 29.13
N CYS A 134 -51.64 -28.12 28.77
CA CYS A 134 -52.53 -27.18 29.49
C CYS A 134 -52.37 -25.76 28.90
N GLU A 135 -53.49 -25.14 28.55
CA GLU A 135 -53.61 -23.73 28.19
C GLU A 135 -52.97 -22.83 29.26
N SER A 136 -52.28 -21.78 28.82
CA SER A 136 -52.04 -20.59 29.66
C SER A 136 -51.98 -19.37 28.75
N ALA A 137 -53.16 -18.82 28.48
CA ALA A 137 -53.32 -17.48 27.96
C ALA A 137 -53.20 -16.49 29.13
N VAL A 138 -52.12 -15.70 29.18
CA VAL A 138 -52.12 -14.40 29.88
C VAL A 138 -51.23 -13.40 29.12
N THR A 139 -51.92 -12.38 28.64
CA THR A 139 -51.56 -11.02 28.24
C THR A 139 -50.17 -10.49 28.62
N ASN A 140 -49.46 -9.86 27.68
CA ASN A 140 -48.94 -8.50 27.93
C ASN A 140 -48.46 -7.79 26.66
N GLY A 141 -48.82 -6.51 26.52
CA GLY A 141 -47.95 -5.50 25.90
C GLY A 141 -48.17 -5.18 24.42
N GLN A 142 -49.21 -4.40 24.15
CA GLN A 142 -49.50 -3.73 22.88
C GLN A 142 -48.34 -2.80 22.48
N HIS A 143 -47.40 -3.29 21.68
CA HIS A 143 -46.40 -2.47 21.01
C HIS A 143 -47.06 -1.66 19.89
N ARG A 144 -46.88 -0.34 19.96
CA ARG A 144 -47.28 0.64 18.96
C ARG A 144 -46.89 0.20 17.55
N LEU A 145 -47.90 0.11 16.69
CA LEU A 145 -47.77 -0.02 15.25
C LEU A 145 -47.26 1.31 14.67
N THR A 146 -46.10 1.25 14.02
CA THR A 146 -45.70 2.16 12.94
C THR A 146 -45.71 1.39 11.60
N PRO A 147 -46.04 2.01 10.47
CA PRO A 147 -46.64 1.31 9.34
C PRO A 147 -45.65 0.52 8.46
N GLN A 148 -45.97 -0.76 8.25
CA GLN A 148 -45.96 -1.49 6.97
C GLN A 148 -44.71 -1.38 6.07
N HIS A 149 -43.75 -2.29 6.26
CA HIS A 149 -43.01 -2.87 5.14
C HIS A 149 -43.34 -4.38 5.09
N PRO A 150 -43.82 -4.94 3.97
CA PRO A 150 -44.09 -6.37 3.86
C PRO A 150 -42.79 -7.17 3.97
N PRO A 151 -42.85 -8.47 4.35
CA PRO A 151 -41.67 -9.30 4.47
C PRO A 151 -41.03 -9.44 3.08
N ARG A 152 -39.88 -8.79 2.87
CA ARG A 152 -39.19 -8.83 1.59
C ARG A 152 -38.42 -10.15 1.45
N ASP A 153 -38.61 -10.75 0.29
CA ASP A 153 -38.08 -12.06 -0.09
C ASP A 153 -36.54 -12.06 -0.08
N ALA A 154 -35.92 -13.06 0.55
CA ALA A 154 -34.45 -13.20 0.65
C ALA A 154 -33.83 -13.89 -0.58
N SER A 155 -34.62 -14.05 -1.65
CA SER A 155 -34.18 -14.58 -2.93
C SER A 155 -33.12 -13.65 -3.58
N PRO A 156 -32.30 -14.16 -4.52
CA PRO A 156 -31.31 -13.33 -5.22
C PRO A 156 -31.90 -12.08 -5.89
N ALA A 157 -33.13 -12.18 -6.38
CA ALA A 157 -33.87 -11.05 -6.95
C ALA A 157 -34.28 -10.02 -5.88
N GLY A 158 -34.68 -10.48 -4.69
CA GLY A 158 -34.99 -9.61 -3.56
C GLY A 158 -33.76 -8.85 -3.05
N LEU A 159 -32.60 -9.50 -3.00
CA LEU A 159 -31.33 -8.85 -2.64
C LEU A 159 -30.89 -7.80 -3.67
N LEU A 160 -31.08 -8.07 -4.97
CA LEU A 160 -30.82 -7.09 -6.03
C LEU A 160 -31.72 -5.85 -5.91
N SER A 161 -33.01 -6.06 -5.63
CA SER A 161 -33.96 -4.95 -5.42
C SER A 161 -33.60 -4.10 -4.20
N ILE A 162 -33.10 -4.71 -3.12
CA ILE A 162 -32.58 -3.98 -1.96
C ILE A 162 -31.32 -3.17 -2.32
N ALA A 163 -30.42 -3.76 -3.09
CA ALA A 163 -29.20 -3.07 -3.54
C ALA A 163 -29.53 -1.86 -4.43
N GLU A 164 -30.50 -1.99 -5.34
CA GLU A 164 -30.97 -0.89 -6.19
C GLU A 164 -31.61 0.24 -5.38
N GLU A 165 -32.50 -0.10 -4.43
CA GLU A 165 -33.17 0.92 -3.60
C GLU A 165 -32.17 1.62 -2.68
N THR A 166 -31.20 0.89 -2.11
CA THR A 166 -30.13 1.46 -1.28
C THR A 166 -29.22 2.38 -2.08
N LEU A 167 -28.88 2.00 -3.33
CA LEU A 167 -28.09 2.83 -4.23
C LEU A 167 -28.84 4.10 -4.62
N ALA A 168 -30.13 4.01 -4.94
CA ALA A 168 -30.96 5.15 -5.27
C ALA A 168 -31.08 6.13 -4.09
N GLU A 169 -31.29 5.61 -2.88
CA GLU A 169 -31.33 6.42 -1.66
C GLU A 169 -29.98 7.09 -1.38
N PHE A 170 -28.87 6.36 -1.55
CA PHE A 170 -27.52 6.92 -1.42
C PHE A 170 -27.28 8.06 -2.42
N LEU A 171 -27.57 7.84 -3.71
CA LEU A 171 -27.40 8.85 -4.76
C LEU A 171 -28.29 10.08 -4.54
N SER A 172 -29.51 9.88 -4.06
CA SER A 172 -30.44 10.99 -3.76
C SER A 172 -29.95 11.90 -2.62
N LYS A 173 -29.18 11.34 -1.68
CA LYS A 173 -28.64 12.04 -0.51
C LYS A 173 -27.18 12.47 -0.66
N ALA A 174 -26.47 11.94 -1.66
CA ALA A 174 -25.09 12.29 -1.96
C ALA A 174 -25.03 13.69 -2.60
N THR A 175 -25.08 14.73 -1.78
CA THR A 175 -24.79 16.10 -2.21
C THR A 175 -23.29 16.37 -2.07
N GLY A 176 -22.55 16.16 -3.17
CA GLY A 176 -21.21 16.73 -3.36
C GLY A 176 -20.02 15.90 -2.85
N THR A 177 -19.34 15.23 -3.79
CA THR A 177 -17.89 15.32 -4.03
C THR A 177 -17.62 14.82 -5.45
N ALA A 178 -18.16 15.52 -6.46
CA ALA A 178 -17.60 15.40 -7.80
C ALA A 178 -16.21 16.05 -7.74
N ILE A 179 -15.17 15.23 -7.55
CA ILE A 179 -13.80 15.68 -7.75
C ILE A 179 -13.66 15.90 -9.24
N GLU A 180 -13.70 17.15 -9.67
CA GLU A 180 -13.27 17.54 -11.00
C GLU A 180 -11.78 17.18 -11.09
N TRP A 181 -11.49 16.03 -11.71
CA TRP A 181 -10.12 15.59 -11.94
C TRP A 181 -9.49 16.57 -12.92
N VAL A 182 -8.79 17.58 -12.41
CA VAL A 182 -7.96 18.43 -13.26
C VAL A 182 -6.82 17.58 -13.80
N GLN A 183 -6.86 17.35 -15.11
CA GLN A 183 -5.81 16.65 -15.85
C GLN A 183 -4.48 17.40 -15.66
N MET A 184 -3.51 16.76 -15.01
CA MET A 184 -2.17 17.31 -14.87
C MET A 184 -1.52 17.47 -16.27
N PRO A 185 -0.94 18.64 -16.62
CA PRO A 185 -0.31 18.83 -17.92
C PRO A 185 0.80 17.80 -18.15
N GLY A 186 0.62 16.94 -19.17
CA GLY A 186 1.62 15.95 -19.60
C GLY A 186 1.26 14.48 -19.36
N MET A 187 0.10 14.17 -18.78
CA MET A 187 -0.38 12.79 -18.65
C MET A 187 -1.38 12.46 -19.78
N LYS A 188 -1.11 11.40 -20.55
CA LYS A 188 -2.08 10.84 -21.51
C LYS A 188 -3.16 10.05 -20.75
N PRO A 189 -4.46 10.26 -21.03
CA PRO A 189 -5.51 9.44 -20.44
C PRO A 189 -5.34 7.98 -20.88
N GLY A 190 -5.53 7.05 -19.94
CA GLY A 190 -5.60 5.62 -20.25
C GLY A 190 -6.88 5.29 -21.04
N PRO A 191 -6.93 4.12 -21.70
CA PRO A 191 -7.99 3.76 -22.64
C PRO A 191 -9.41 3.73 -22.05
N ASP A 192 -9.56 3.71 -20.72
CA ASP A 192 -10.86 3.60 -20.03
C ASP A 192 -11.34 4.93 -19.42
N SER A 193 -10.92 6.07 -19.98
CA SER A 193 -11.41 7.38 -19.56
C SER A 193 -12.82 7.59 -20.09
N ILE A 194 -13.82 7.01 -19.43
CA ILE A 194 -15.23 7.24 -19.72
C ILE A 194 -15.53 8.69 -19.35
N GLY A 195 -15.62 9.54 -20.36
CA GLY A 195 -16.06 10.92 -20.24
C GLY A 195 -17.46 10.94 -19.62
N ILE A 196 -17.61 11.67 -18.52
CA ILE A 196 -18.90 11.95 -17.92
C ILE A 196 -19.73 12.70 -18.97
N VAL A 197 -20.84 12.09 -19.40
CA VAL A 197 -21.93 12.81 -20.08
C VAL A 197 -22.55 13.72 -19.02
N ALA A 198 -22.43 15.03 -19.22
CA ALA A 198 -23.21 16.00 -18.47
C ALA A 198 -24.69 15.78 -18.77
N ILE A 199 -25.52 15.71 -17.72
CA ILE A 199 -26.97 15.86 -17.81
C ILE A 199 -27.27 17.35 -17.96
#